data_AF-A0AAD1Y3K1-F1
#
_entry.id   AF-A0AAD1Y3K1-F1
#
_cell.length_a   1.000
_cell.length_b   1.000
_cell.length_c   1.000
_cell.angle_alpha   90.00
_cell.angle_beta   90.00
_cell.angle_gamma   90.00
#
_symmetry.space_group_name_H-M   'P 1'
#
loop_
_entity.id
_entity.type
_entity.pdbx_description
1 polymer ?
#
loop_
_entity_poly.entity_id
_entity_poly.type
_entity_poly.pdbx_seq_one_letter_code
_entity_poly.pdbx_strand_id
1 'polypeptide(L)'
;MVQCDISGKTIFKITYIALAVIIIFFGFFSLISLGGGPIAYMFRVYSLIFGLLLFLSEFKLDFIKKYFYFLRNTLGKGCFCLLMATTLLSSETWGLGLAIAYTVFGICFIIFSFFEKKDDDSIYKEAQTQEPTRRSIF
;
A
#
# COMPACT_ATOMS: atom_id res chain seq x y z
N MET A 1 3.02 -22.58 -15.60
CA MET A 1 2.54 -21.92 -14.37
C MET A 1 2.89 -20.42 -14.35
N VAL A 2 2.56 -19.66 -15.41
CA VAL A 2 3.01 -18.23 -15.54
C VAL A 2 1.83 -17.24 -15.67
N GLN A 3 0.59 -17.72 -15.88
CA GLN A 3 -0.57 -16.82 -16.05
C GLN A 3 -1.20 -16.31 -14.75
N CYS A 4 -0.92 -16.90 -13.58
CA CYS A 4 -1.53 -16.44 -12.32
C CYS A 4 -0.84 -15.19 -11.72
N ASP A 5 0.43 -14.95 -12.02
CA ASP A 5 1.20 -13.86 -11.40
C ASP A 5 0.78 -12.47 -11.91
N ILE A 6 0.42 -12.39 -13.20
CA ILE A 6 0.04 -11.14 -13.88
C ILE A 6 -1.36 -10.68 -13.44
N SER A 7 -2.29 -11.61 -13.20
CA SER A 7 -3.64 -11.27 -12.70
C SER A 7 -3.59 -10.75 -11.27
N GLY A 8 -2.81 -11.37 -10.39
CA GLY A 8 -2.72 -10.97 -8.98
C GLY A 8 -2.25 -9.54 -8.82
N LYS A 9 -1.07 -9.20 -9.37
CA LYS A 9 -0.48 -7.85 -9.29
C LYS A 9 -1.41 -6.76 -9.85
N THR A 10 -2.13 -7.07 -10.92
CA THR A 10 -3.09 -6.15 -11.54
C THR A 10 -4.32 -5.94 -10.66
N ILE A 11 -4.89 -7.00 -10.10
CA ILE A 11 -6.05 -6.92 -9.18
C ILE A 11 -5.71 -6.16 -7.91
N PHE A 12 -4.52 -6.40 -7.34
CA PHE A 12 -4.05 -5.65 -6.17
C PHE A 12 -3.91 -4.16 -6.46
N LYS A 13 -3.36 -3.81 -7.62
CA LYS A 13 -3.23 -2.41 -8.05
C LYS A 13 -4.59 -1.73 -8.23
N ILE A 14 -5.53 -2.40 -8.91
CA ILE A 14 -6.88 -1.86 -9.12
C ILE A 14 -7.59 -1.66 -7.78
N THR A 15 -7.53 -2.66 -6.90
CA THR A 15 -8.18 -2.58 -5.59
C THR A 15 -7.56 -1.49 -4.71
N TYR A 16 -6.24 -1.32 -4.77
CA TYR A 16 -5.53 -0.24 -4.08
C TYR A 16 -5.97 1.15 -4.55
N ILE A 17 -6.07 1.35 -5.87
CA ILE A 17 -6.58 2.60 -6.45
C ILE A 17 -8.04 2.84 -6.05
N ALA A 18 -8.89 1.80 -6.11
CA ALA A 18 -10.29 1.91 -5.73
C ALA A 18 -10.45 2.32 -4.25
N LEU A 19 -9.67 1.73 -3.35
CA LEU A 19 -9.63 2.10 -1.94
C LEU A 19 -9.20 3.57 -1.75
N ALA A 20 -8.19 4.04 -2.48
CA ALA A 20 -7.74 5.43 -2.41
C ALA A 20 -8.83 6.41 -2.86
N VAL A 21 -9.52 6.10 -3.96
CA VAL A 21 -10.63 6.92 -4.48
C VAL A 21 -11.78 6.98 -3.48
N ILE A 22 -12.14 5.84 -2.86
CA ILE A 22 -13.20 5.80 -1.83
C ILE A 22 -12.82 6.70 -0.65
N ILE A 23 -11.56 6.69 -0.19
CA ILE A 23 -11.11 7.58 0.89
C ILE A 23 -11.19 9.06 0.49
N ILE A 24 -10.77 9.42 -0.72
CA ILE A 24 -10.81 10.81 -1.16
C ILE A 24 -12.25 11.30 -1.19
N PHE A 25 -13.16 10.48 -1.71
CA PHE A 25 -14.59 10.78 -1.76
C PHE A 25 -15.17 10.92 -0.35
N PHE A 26 -14.84 9.99 0.54
CA PHE A 26 -15.31 9.99 1.92
C PHE A 26 -14.74 11.16 2.74
N GLY A 27 -13.46 11.46 2.56
CA GLY A 27 -12.78 12.59 3.19
C GLY A 27 -13.38 13.92 2.73
N PHE A 28 -13.68 14.05 1.44
CA PHE A 28 -14.34 15.24 0.90
C PHE A 28 -15.76 15.43 1.48
N PHE A 29 -16.55 14.36 1.53
CA PHE A 29 -17.88 14.40 2.13
C PHE A 29 -17.83 14.71 3.64
N SER A 30 -16.83 14.15 4.34
CA SER A 30 -16.61 14.39 5.77
C SER A 30 -16.17 15.82 6.09
N LEU A 31 -15.48 16.50 5.17
CA LEU A 31 -15.13 17.93 5.30
C LEU A 31 -16.33 18.85 5.13
N ILE A 32 -17.26 18.51 4.22
CA ILE A 32 -18.50 19.27 4.00
C ILE A 32 -19.45 19.13 5.20
N SER A 33 -19.41 17.98 5.89
CA SER A 33 -20.19 17.76 7.11
C SER A 33 -19.62 18.57 8.29
N LEU A 34 -20.23 19.74 8.54
CA LEU A 34 -19.90 20.75 9.57
C LEU A 34 -20.16 20.30 11.03
N GLY A 35 -19.87 19.05 11.38
CA GLY A 35 -19.95 18.55 12.75
C GLY A 35 -18.60 18.08 13.26
N GLY A 36 -18.16 18.55 14.43
CA GLY A 36 -16.96 18.06 15.13
C GLY A 36 -16.02 19.17 15.62
N GLY A 37 -15.28 18.88 16.69
CA GLY A 37 -14.29 19.81 17.24
C GLY A 37 -13.07 20.03 16.33
N PRO A 38 -12.20 21.01 16.65
CA PRO A 38 -11.04 21.38 15.82
C PRO A 38 -10.07 20.21 15.58
N ILE A 39 -9.95 19.30 16.54
CA ILE A 39 -9.12 18.09 16.43
C ILE A 39 -9.69 17.13 15.37
N ALA A 40 -11.00 16.91 15.35
CA ALA A 40 -11.64 16.05 14.36
C ALA A 40 -11.49 16.61 12.94
N TYR A 41 -11.52 17.94 12.78
CA TYR A 41 -11.28 18.60 11.50
C TYR A 41 -9.85 18.36 10.99
N MET A 42 -8.84 18.48 11.85
CA MET A 42 -7.45 18.15 11.50
C MET A 42 -7.32 16.72 11.00
N PHE A 43 -7.89 15.75 11.73
CA PHE A 43 -7.87 14.33 11.31
C PHE A 43 -8.52 14.11 9.94
N ARG A 44 -9.62 14.78 9.62
CA ARG A 44 -10.29 14.70 8.31
C ARG A 44 -9.41 15.23 7.18
N VAL A 45 -8.76 16.39 7.39
CA VAL A 45 -7.82 16.96 6.42
C VAL A 45 -6.63 16.01 6.21
N TYR A 46 -6.08 15.45 7.28
CA TYR A 46 -4.99 14.46 7.18
C TYR A 46 -5.41 13.20 6.41
N SER A 47 -6.59 12.64 6.69
CA SER A 47 -7.09 11.49 5.94
C SER A 47 -7.26 11.81 4.45
N LEU A 48 -7.68 13.02 4.09
CA LEU A 48 -7.81 13.44 2.69
C LEU A 48 -6.44 13.58 2.02
N ILE A 49 -5.48 14.24 2.66
CA ILE A 49 -4.11 14.41 2.16
C ILE A 49 -3.45 13.03 1.96
N PHE A 50 -3.57 12.15 2.95
CA PHE A 50 -3.00 10.81 2.86
C PHE A 50 -3.68 9.95 1.80
N GLY A 51 -5.00 10.04 1.64
CA GLY A 51 -5.71 9.40 0.52
C GLY A 51 -5.22 9.89 -0.85
N LEU A 52 -4.98 11.20 -0.97
CA LEU A 52 -4.41 11.80 -2.18
C LEU A 52 -2.99 11.28 -2.45
N LEU A 53 -2.14 11.22 -1.43
CA LEU A 53 -0.78 10.65 -1.52
C LEU A 53 -0.83 9.19 -1.97
N LEU A 54 -1.75 8.42 -1.42
CA LEU A 54 -1.99 7.01 -1.75
C LEU A 54 -2.31 6.86 -3.24
N PHE A 55 -3.25 7.67 -3.74
CA PHE A 55 -3.63 7.71 -5.15
C PHE A 55 -2.47 8.14 -6.06
N LEU A 56 -1.81 9.26 -5.72
CA LEU A 56 -0.70 9.81 -6.50
C LEU A 56 0.53 8.88 -6.52
N SER A 57 0.73 8.07 -5.48
CA SER A 57 1.83 7.09 -5.42
C SER A 57 1.78 6.09 -6.58
N GLU A 58 0.58 5.84 -7.10
CA GLU A 58 0.38 4.85 -8.15
C GLU A 58 0.61 5.39 -9.56
N PHE A 59 0.58 6.72 -9.72
CA PHE A 59 0.95 7.41 -10.96
C PHE A 59 2.46 7.52 -11.18
N LYS A 60 3.28 6.98 -10.25
CA LYS A 60 4.75 7.01 -10.32
C LYS A 60 5.32 8.42 -10.58
N LEU A 61 4.64 9.47 -10.11
CA LEU A 61 5.11 10.85 -10.23
C LEU A 61 6.49 10.97 -9.58
N ASP A 62 7.46 11.54 -10.30
CA ASP A 62 8.85 11.60 -9.84
C ASP A 62 9.01 12.41 -8.54
N PHE A 63 8.08 13.32 -8.27
CA PHE A 63 8.00 14.03 -7.00
C PHE A 63 7.80 13.05 -5.81
N ILE A 64 6.87 12.11 -5.95
CA ILE A 64 6.59 11.13 -4.87
C ILE A 64 7.72 10.12 -4.76
N LYS A 65 8.35 9.72 -5.87
CA LYS A 65 9.54 8.87 -5.79
C LYS A 65 10.68 9.50 -4.99
N LYS A 66 10.84 10.83 -5.10
CA LYS A 66 11.95 11.55 -4.45
C LYS A 66 11.73 11.77 -2.95
N TYR A 67 10.49 12.04 -2.54
CA TYR A 67 10.17 12.33 -1.13
C TYR A 67 9.59 11.13 -0.37
N PHE A 68 8.96 10.18 -1.05
CA PHE A 68 8.24 9.06 -0.44
C PHE A 68 8.71 7.71 -1.01
N TYR A 69 10.02 7.46 -0.92
CA TYR A 69 10.62 6.18 -1.36
C TYR A 69 9.93 4.96 -0.72
N PHE A 70 9.41 5.11 0.51
CA PHE A 70 8.66 4.08 1.21
C PHE A 70 7.38 3.64 0.49
N LEU A 71 6.63 4.56 -0.13
CA LEU A 71 5.40 4.22 -0.87
C LEU A 71 5.69 3.47 -2.19
N ARG A 72 6.94 3.38 -2.62
CA ARG A 72 7.33 2.56 -3.78
C ARG A 72 7.33 1.06 -3.45
N ASN A 73 7.62 0.71 -2.20
CA ASN A 73 7.80 -0.69 -1.81
C ASN A 73 6.46 -1.31 -1.37
N THR A 74 6.21 -2.58 -1.71
CA THR A 74 4.97 -3.30 -1.35
C THR A 74 4.73 -3.30 0.17
N LEU A 75 5.81 -3.48 0.95
CA LEU A 75 5.80 -3.38 2.41
C LEU A 75 5.43 -1.98 2.91
N GLY A 76 5.92 -0.93 2.23
CA GLY A 76 5.63 0.44 2.64
C GLY A 76 4.22 0.88 2.31
N LYS A 77 3.67 0.44 1.17
CA LYS A 77 2.25 0.58 0.86
C LYS A 77 1.36 -0.09 1.91
N GLY A 78 1.70 -1.31 2.33
CA GLY A 78 0.95 -2.02 3.36
C GLY A 78 0.99 -1.34 4.74
N CYS A 79 2.16 -0.85 5.13
CA CYS A 79 2.32 -0.12 6.38
C CYS A 79 1.61 1.25 6.36
N PHE A 80 1.60 1.93 5.21
CA PHE A 80 0.83 3.16 5.02
C PHE A 80 -0.68 2.92 5.09
N CYS A 81 -1.17 1.79 4.56
CA CYS A 81 -2.58 1.38 4.74
C CYS A 81 -2.94 1.15 6.22
N LEU A 82 -2.03 0.56 7.02
CA LEU A 82 -2.25 0.40 8.46
C LEU A 82 -2.28 1.72 9.21
N LEU A 83 -1.37 2.64 8.86
CA LEU A 83 -1.38 4.00 9.42
C LEU A 83 -2.70 4.69 9.09
N MET A 84 -3.18 4.57 7.85
CA MET A 84 -4.47 5.11 7.43
C MET A 84 -5.67 4.52 8.17
N ALA A 85 -5.67 3.19 8.38
CA ALA A 85 -6.70 2.53 9.19
C ALA A 85 -6.76 3.11 10.61
N THR A 86 -5.59 3.40 11.20
CA THR A 86 -5.49 3.96 12.55
C THR A 86 -6.08 5.38 12.61
N THR A 87 -5.80 6.23 11.62
CA THR A 87 -6.42 7.57 11.51
C THR A 87 -7.93 7.51 11.27
N LEU A 88 -8.41 6.55 10.47
CA LEU A 88 -9.84 6.38 10.18
C LEU A 88 -10.64 5.87 11.39
N LEU A 89 -10.01 5.07 12.26
CA LEU A 89 -10.63 4.57 13.49
C LEU A 89 -11.07 5.71 14.43
N SER A 90 -10.41 6.87 14.36
CA SER A 90 -10.77 8.05 15.13
C SER A 90 -12.00 8.81 14.59
N SER A 91 -12.61 8.37 13.48
CA SER A 91 -13.78 9.03 12.88
C SER A 91 -15.08 8.26 13.15
N GLU A 92 -16.09 8.99 13.63
CA GLU A 92 -17.09 8.50 14.58
C GLU A 92 -18.21 7.58 14.06
N THR A 93 -18.34 7.33 12.75
CA THR A 93 -19.50 6.54 12.26
C THR A 93 -19.24 5.69 11.03
N TRP A 94 -18.44 6.16 10.09
CA TRP A 94 -18.16 5.44 8.84
C TRP A 94 -16.69 5.01 8.70
N GLY A 95 -15.84 5.53 9.58
CA GLY A 95 -14.42 5.24 9.62
C GLY A 95 -14.10 3.80 9.99
N LEU A 96 -14.94 3.14 10.80
CA LEU A 96 -14.66 1.80 11.32
C LEU A 96 -14.66 0.73 10.22
N GLY A 97 -15.65 0.76 9.32
CA GLY A 97 -15.69 -0.17 8.18
C GLY A 97 -14.51 0.00 7.22
N LEU A 98 -14.16 1.27 6.93
CA LEU A 98 -12.99 1.59 6.12
C LEU A 98 -11.69 1.22 6.83
N ALA A 99 -11.57 1.45 8.14
CA ALA A 99 -10.41 1.07 8.93
C ALA A 99 -10.17 -0.44 8.90
N ILE A 100 -11.23 -1.25 9.03
CA ILE A 100 -11.13 -2.72 8.91
C ILE A 100 -10.64 -3.11 7.51
N ALA A 101 -11.23 -2.55 6.45
CA ALA A 101 -10.81 -2.84 5.08
C ALA A 101 -9.33 -2.51 4.86
N TYR A 102 -8.89 -1.33 5.29
CA TYR A 102 -7.49 -0.90 5.17
C TYR A 102 -6.53 -1.73 6.03
N THR A 103 -6.97 -2.22 7.19
CA THR A 103 -6.19 -3.11 8.05
C THR A 103 -5.97 -4.46 7.37
N VAL A 104 -7.05 -5.06 6.85
CA VAL A 104 -6.97 -6.34 6.12
C VAL A 104 -6.09 -6.20 4.88
N PHE A 105 -6.32 -5.15 4.07
CA PHE A 105 -5.48 -4.90 2.90
C PHE A 105 -4.01 -4.63 3.26
N GLY A 106 -3.76 -3.83 4.30
CA GLY A 106 -2.40 -3.55 4.79
C GLY A 106 -1.66 -4.82 5.20
N ILE A 107 -2.32 -5.71 5.94
CA ILE A 107 -1.77 -7.02 6.34
C ILE A 107 -1.51 -7.90 5.11
N CYS A 108 -2.45 -7.97 4.16
CA CYS A 108 -2.24 -8.71 2.91
C CYS A 108 -1.02 -8.21 2.14
N PHE A 109 -0.86 -6.89 2.01
CA PHE A 109 0.30 -6.28 1.35
C PHE A 109 1.62 -6.63 2.06
N ILE A 110 1.65 -6.63 3.39
CA ILE A 110 2.82 -7.01 4.16
C ILE A 110 3.16 -8.49 3.93
N ILE A 111 2.18 -9.38 4.01
CA ILE A 111 2.38 -10.82 3.80
C ILE A 111 2.90 -11.09 2.38
N PHE A 112 2.27 -10.52 1.35
CA PHE A 112 2.74 -10.65 -0.03
C PHE A 112 4.17 -10.15 -0.22
N SER A 113 4.54 -9.05 0.44
CA SER A 113 5.90 -8.53 0.38
C SER A 113 6.93 -9.48 1.01
N PHE A 114 6.55 -10.28 2.02
CA PHE A 114 7.42 -11.32 2.58
C PHE A 114 7.57 -12.53 1.65
N PHE A 115 6.52 -12.88 0.90
CA PHE A 115 6.58 -13.97 -0.08
C PHE A 115 7.43 -13.59 -1.31
N GLU A 116 7.23 -12.39 -1.90
CA GLU A 116 8.06 -11.91 -3.02
C GLU A 116 9.56 -11.90 -2.66
N LYS A 117 9.90 -11.47 -1.44
CA LYS A 117 11.30 -11.42 -0.99
C LYS A 117 11.94 -12.81 -0.89
N LYS A 118 11.14 -13.84 -0.61
CA LYS A 118 11.62 -15.22 -0.44
C LYS A 118 11.90 -15.90 -1.77
N ASP A 119 11.14 -15.55 -2.82
CA ASP A 119 11.37 -16.05 -4.19
C ASP A 119 12.58 -15.38 -4.86
N ASP A 120 12.84 -14.10 -4.59
CA ASP A 120 14.09 -13.47 -5.08
C ASP A 120 15.33 -14.12 -4.43
N ASP A 121 15.33 -14.31 -3.11
CA ASP A 121 16.47 -14.90 -2.39
C ASP A 121 16.75 -16.37 -2.78
N SER A 122 15.73 -17.14 -3.18
CA SER A 122 15.90 -18.53 -3.61
C SER A 122 16.55 -18.63 -5.00
N ILE A 123 16.16 -17.76 -5.93
CA ILE A 123 16.75 -17.68 -7.28
C ILE A 123 18.23 -17.26 -7.21
N TYR A 124 18.58 -16.29 -6.35
CA TYR A 124 19.97 -15.89 -6.17
C TYR A 124 20.84 -17.01 -5.55
N LYS A 125 20.29 -17.80 -4.62
CA LYS A 125 21.02 -18.94 -4.04
C LYS A 125 21.22 -20.09 -5.03
N GLU A 126 20.25 -20.35 -5.91
CA GLU A 126 20.42 -21.35 -6.98
C GLU A 126 21.46 -20.91 -8.02
N ALA A 127 21.47 -19.62 -8.39
CA ALA A 127 22.46 -19.07 -9.32
C ALA A 127 23.90 -19.17 -8.80
N GLN A 128 24.12 -18.94 -7.49
CA GLN A 128 25.45 -19.10 -6.89
C GLN A 128 25.88 -20.55 -6.68
N THR A 129 24.93 -21.48 -6.60
CA THR A 129 25.23 -22.92 -6.43
C THR A 129 25.64 -23.58 -7.75
N GLN A 130 25.27 -23.02 -8.91
CA GLN A 130 25.66 -23.55 -10.23
C GLN A 130 27.01 -23.04 -10.76
N GLU A 131 27.55 -21.94 -10.23
CA GLU A 131 28.81 -21.37 -10.73
C GLU A 131 30.13 -22.08 -10.29
N PRO A 132 30.25 -22.82 -9.17
CA PRO A 132 31.55 -23.39 -8.77
C PRO A 132 31.99 -24.59 -9.62
N THR A 133 31.09 -25.29 -10.32
CA THR A 133 31.44 -26.52 -11.07
C THR A 133 31.99 -26.23 -12.47
N ARG A 134 31.86 -25.00 -13.00
CA ARG A 134 32.30 -24.68 -14.36
C ARG A 134 33.74 -24.17 -14.48
N ARG A 135 34.44 -23.93 -13.36
CA ARG A 135 35.84 -23.43 -13.35
C ARG A 135 36.89 -24.52 -13.18
N SER A 136 36.53 -25.81 -13.11
CA SER A 136 37.50 -26.90 -12.97
C SER A 136 37.76 -27.69 -14.27
N ILE A 137 37.40 -27.15 -15.44
CA ILE A 137 37.56 -27.83 -16.75
C ILE A 137 38.41 -26.99 -17.74
N PHE A 138 39.15 -26.00 -17.25
CA PHE A 138 40.16 -25.30 -18.06
C PHE A 138 41.47 -25.18 -17.30
#